data_AF-A0A2W4L344-F1
#
_entry.id   AF-A0A2W4L344-F1
#
_cell.length_a   1.000
_cell.length_b   1.000
_cell.length_c   1.000
_cell.angle_alpha   90.00
_cell.angle_beta   90.00
_cell.angle_gamma   90.00
#
_symmetry.space_group_name_H-M   'P 1'
#
loop_
_entity.id
_entity.type
_entity.pdbx_description
1 polymer ?
#
loop_
_entity_poly.entity_id
_entity_poly.type
_entity_poly.pdbx_seq_one_letter_code
_entity_poly.pdbx_strand_id
1 'polypeptide(L)'
;VNAPGPPPPVGGGTLLFTQSGTMAVAAVPELHAVMGVSLSDSRVLWSLPLERSDGPGRLVEDETGVIHVVLRRGGAVASIDPSEGKLIRRRDVCAAPRGIAVTAPGELTVACATGELVTLPTGDGEPTRVLTLPLDLRDVVVRGDELIVSRFKSVELVHLNREGAVTGTTRARSVLGRRVLPDGDGTGDVQVREPFAPRIAWRTLVATDGSIVTVHQRALESEVVLSEPSPDGNAYGGTSLTPCNSIVQNAVTVVHPDGTMTDVTFSGAPLPVDAALLPDGYLVVAHAGPSDPGAPRPFVVTETASGSSAGGVAAPAFSQTLSVLQLTAASSPSVNVDGEGMTDPGCMVGSTFLPTLQPAVAIASNPKSPKQVVVQLRDPATLLVLDDVAGPLTRTTRTIPLDAFGSSDTGFDLFHRDSGAGIACASCHPEGGEDGHVWQFSQIGPRRTQALNAAIEHTAPYHWDGDLPGLSDIMSAVFVGRMGGVHQSPERLASLESWLFSIPTPAPLRRADDAAVQRGRALFESTETGCATCHSGKWLTNNQSVAVGTGKALQVPSLVGIAHRAPFLHDGCAKTLRDRFDPACGGGEAHGTVASLSPAELDDLVAYLESL
;
A
#
# COMPACT_ATOMS: atom_id res chain seq x y z
N VAL A 1 -7.08 -20.94 -11.14
CA VAL A 1 -6.62 -21.75 -9.99
C VAL A 1 -6.84 -20.90 -8.75
N ASN A 2 -7.52 -21.44 -7.74
CA ASN A 2 -7.81 -20.72 -6.50
C ASN A 2 -7.12 -21.46 -5.37
N ALA A 3 -6.50 -20.72 -4.45
CA ALA A 3 -5.89 -21.32 -3.29
C ALA A 3 -6.98 -21.93 -2.38
N PRO A 4 -6.70 -22.99 -1.59
CA PRO A 4 -7.66 -23.59 -0.66
C PRO A 4 -8.27 -22.59 0.34
N GLY A 5 -7.58 -21.48 0.62
CA GLY A 5 -8.19 -20.30 1.19
C GLY A 5 -7.52 -19.04 0.64
N PRO A 6 -8.28 -17.95 0.47
CA PRO A 6 -7.79 -16.76 -0.23
C PRO A 6 -6.59 -16.16 0.52
N PRO A 7 -5.51 -15.83 -0.19
CA PRO A 7 -4.33 -15.21 0.41
C PRO A 7 -4.63 -13.76 0.81
N PRO A 8 -3.99 -13.23 1.87
CA PRO A 8 -4.16 -11.84 2.25
C PRO A 8 -3.59 -10.90 1.16
N PRO A 9 -4.11 -9.66 1.03
CA PRO A 9 -3.50 -8.63 0.18
C PRO A 9 -2.03 -8.37 0.53
N VAL A 10 -1.23 -7.95 -0.46
CA VAL A 10 0.19 -7.67 -0.23
C VAL A 10 0.35 -6.48 0.72
N GLY A 11 1.05 -6.73 1.82
CA GLY A 11 1.33 -5.73 2.85
C GLY A 11 2.78 -5.27 2.91
N GLY A 12 3.74 -5.97 2.29
CA GLY A 12 5.18 -5.67 2.34
C GLY A 12 5.87 -5.94 3.70
N GLY A 13 7.20 -5.99 3.68
CA GLY A 13 8.05 -5.90 4.89
C GLY A 13 8.08 -7.12 5.80
N THR A 14 8.35 -8.31 5.26
CA THR A 14 8.22 -9.59 5.99
C THR A 14 9.52 -10.40 6.09
N LEU A 15 10.70 -9.80 5.87
CA LEU A 15 11.98 -10.52 5.85
C LEU A 15 13.05 -9.78 6.68
N LEU A 16 13.85 -10.56 7.41
CA LEU A 16 14.94 -10.07 8.26
C LEU A 16 16.17 -10.97 8.10
N PHE A 17 17.35 -10.38 8.10
CA PHE A 17 18.61 -11.09 8.37
C PHE A 17 18.94 -11.02 9.85
N THR A 18 19.31 -12.16 10.42
CA THR A 18 19.86 -12.16 11.78
C THR A 18 21.19 -11.42 11.84
N GLN A 19 21.51 -10.81 12.98
CA GLN A 19 22.74 -10.07 13.24
C GLN A 19 23.98 -10.96 13.11
N SER A 20 23.84 -12.28 13.29
CA SER A 20 24.92 -13.24 13.02
C SER A 20 25.28 -13.33 11.54
N GLY A 21 24.37 -12.95 10.63
CA GLY A 21 24.51 -13.01 9.18
C GLY A 21 24.34 -14.41 8.59
N THR A 22 23.96 -15.41 9.38
CA THR A 22 23.87 -16.83 8.94
C THR A 22 22.45 -17.32 8.68
N MET A 23 21.45 -16.67 9.27
CA MET A 23 20.03 -17.03 9.15
C MET A 23 19.21 -15.85 8.61
N ALA A 24 18.28 -16.15 7.71
CA ALA A 24 17.18 -15.26 7.36
C ALA A 24 15.90 -15.73 8.06
N VAL A 25 15.08 -14.79 8.53
CA VAL A 25 13.77 -15.07 9.13
C VAL A 25 12.71 -14.40 8.28
N ALA A 26 11.77 -15.20 7.77
CA ALA A 26 10.71 -14.77 6.88
C ALA A 26 9.34 -14.94 7.55
N ALA A 27 8.58 -13.87 7.65
CA ALA A 27 7.14 -13.92 7.86
C ALA A 27 6.49 -14.25 6.51
N VAL A 28 5.64 -15.27 6.48
CA VAL A 28 4.99 -15.75 5.26
C VAL A 28 3.47 -15.73 5.48
N PRO A 29 2.80 -14.60 5.22
CA PRO A 29 1.36 -14.44 5.45
C PRO A 29 0.50 -15.51 4.76
N GLU A 30 0.91 -15.96 3.57
CA GLU A 30 0.26 -16.99 2.76
C GLU A 30 0.24 -18.36 3.45
N LEU A 31 1.29 -18.66 4.21
CA LEU A 31 1.43 -19.91 4.97
C LEU A 31 1.00 -19.75 6.44
N HIS A 32 0.63 -18.54 6.86
CA HIS A 32 0.35 -18.20 8.25
C HIS A 32 1.50 -18.64 9.17
N ALA A 33 2.74 -18.33 8.81
CA ALA A 33 3.92 -18.82 9.54
C ALA A 33 5.05 -17.80 9.58
N VAL A 34 5.96 -17.99 10.53
CA VAL A 34 7.31 -17.40 10.53
C VAL A 34 8.32 -18.52 10.40
N MET A 35 9.29 -18.37 9.50
CA MET A 35 10.22 -19.43 9.13
C MET A 35 11.66 -18.96 9.26
N GLY A 36 12.50 -19.77 9.91
CA GLY A 36 13.94 -19.56 9.98
C GLY A 36 14.65 -20.36 8.91
N VAL A 37 15.56 -19.74 8.18
CA VAL A 37 16.19 -20.31 7.00
C VAL A 37 17.71 -20.18 7.10
N SER A 38 18.40 -21.31 6.98
CA SER A 38 19.85 -21.34 6.87
C SER A 38 20.24 -21.03 5.44
N LEU A 39 21.01 -19.97 5.26
CA LEU A 39 21.49 -19.60 3.94
C LEU A 39 22.70 -20.44 3.54
N SER A 40 23.54 -20.87 4.48
CA SER A 40 24.70 -21.72 4.18
C SER A 40 24.26 -23.12 3.75
N ASP A 41 23.29 -23.70 4.45
CA ASP A 41 22.75 -25.03 4.15
C ASP A 41 21.68 -25.00 3.05
N SER A 42 21.25 -23.82 2.62
CA SER A 42 20.17 -23.60 1.65
C SER A 42 18.88 -24.36 1.99
N ARG A 43 18.43 -24.30 3.25
CA ARG A 43 17.24 -25.00 3.73
C ARG A 43 16.50 -24.27 4.83
N VAL A 44 15.21 -24.54 4.95
CA VAL A 44 14.41 -24.18 6.13
C VAL A 44 14.94 -24.95 7.36
N LEU A 45 15.17 -24.22 8.45
CA LEU A 45 15.57 -24.78 9.74
C LEU A 45 14.36 -25.13 10.59
N TRP A 46 13.37 -24.23 10.64
CA TRP A 46 12.15 -24.37 11.42
C TRP A 46 11.03 -23.52 10.81
N SER A 47 9.80 -23.87 11.15
CA SER A 47 8.58 -23.15 10.79
C SER A 47 7.68 -23.06 12.02
N LEU A 48 7.38 -21.84 12.45
CA LEU A 48 6.45 -21.56 13.52
C LEU A 48 5.08 -21.24 12.92
N PRO A 49 4.06 -22.11 13.05
CA PRO A 49 2.72 -21.81 12.61
C PRO A 49 2.08 -20.73 13.50
N LEU A 50 1.27 -19.87 12.87
CA LEU A 50 0.48 -18.81 13.47
C LEU A 50 -1.00 -19.00 13.12
N GLU A 51 -1.89 -18.24 13.75
CA GLU A 51 -3.30 -18.26 13.40
C GLU A 51 -3.51 -17.59 12.03
N ARG A 52 -4.48 -18.10 11.26
CA ARG A 52 -4.89 -17.47 9.99
C ARG A 52 -5.33 -16.01 10.17
N SER A 53 -5.81 -15.63 11.34
CA SER A 53 -6.19 -14.26 11.72
C SER A 53 -4.99 -13.36 12.05
N ASP A 54 -3.80 -13.89 12.29
CA ASP A 54 -2.69 -13.09 12.83
C ASP A 54 -2.13 -12.11 11.81
N GLY A 55 -1.89 -12.57 10.57
CA GLY A 55 -1.26 -11.76 9.51
C GLY A 55 0.15 -11.28 9.92
N PRO A 56 1.16 -12.18 9.94
CA PRO A 56 2.52 -11.81 10.32
C PRO A 56 3.09 -10.74 9.37
N GLY A 57 3.81 -9.77 9.91
CA GLY A 57 4.34 -8.62 9.17
C GLY A 57 5.81 -8.37 9.46
N ARG A 58 6.13 -7.12 9.81
CA ARG A 58 7.49 -6.66 10.10
C ARG A 58 8.14 -7.41 11.26
N LEU A 59 9.44 -7.63 11.10
CA LEU A 59 10.30 -8.38 12.00
C LEU A 59 11.47 -7.51 12.47
N VAL A 60 11.87 -7.67 13.72
CA VAL A 60 13.13 -7.15 14.26
C VAL A 60 13.80 -8.19 15.16
N GLU A 61 15.13 -8.12 15.26
CA GLU A 61 15.91 -8.88 16.24
C GLU A 61 16.39 -7.94 17.34
N ASP A 62 16.17 -8.32 18.59
CA ASP A 62 16.67 -7.58 19.76
C ASP A 62 18.15 -7.89 20.06
N GLU A 63 18.72 -7.21 21.05
CA GLU A 63 20.10 -7.41 21.47
C GLU A 63 20.41 -8.79 22.06
N THR A 64 19.37 -9.56 22.41
CA THR A 64 19.48 -10.93 22.94
C THR A 64 19.37 -11.99 21.83
N GLY A 65 19.07 -11.57 20.61
CA GLY A 65 18.85 -12.44 19.45
C GLY A 65 17.42 -12.95 19.33
N VAL A 66 16.47 -12.45 20.13
CA VAL A 66 15.06 -12.82 20.01
C VAL A 66 14.44 -12.09 18.82
N ILE A 67 13.62 -12.80 18.04
CA ILE A 67 12.91 -12.21 16.89
C ILE A 67 11.51 -11.79 17.31
N HIS A 68 11.15 -10.54 17.06
CA HIS A 68 9.82 -10.01 17.30
C HIS A 68 9.10 -9.75 15.97
N VAL A 69 7.88 -10.26 15.83
CA VAL A 69 7.03 -10.10 14.64
C VAL A 69 5.73 -9.39 15.00
N VAL A 70 5.34 -8.39 14.22
CA VAL A 70 3.99 -7.81 14.35
C VAL A 70 2.96 -8.75 13.72
N LEU A 71 1.85 -8.96 14.41
CA LEU A 71 0.69 -9.72 13.96
C LEU A 71 -0.40 -8.71 13.60
N ARG A 72 -0.38 -8.26 12.35
CA ARG A 72 -1.08 -7.05 11.87
C ARG A 72 -2.59 -7.08 12.09
N ARG A 73 -3.18 -8.26 12.04
CA ARG A 73 -4.62 -8.50 12.24
C ARG A 73 -4.90 -9.18 13.57
N GLY A 74 -3.92 -9.89 14.13
CA GLY A 74 -3.99 -10.47 15.47
C GLY A 74 -3.83 -9.45 16.60
N GLY A 75 -3.51 -8.19 16.28
CA GLY A 75 -3.42 -7.08 17.23
C GLY A 75 -2.25 -7.17 18.21
N ALA A 76 -1.22 -7.93 17.87
CA ALA A 76 -0.21 -8.40 18.82
C ALA A 76 1.21 -8.37 18.25
N VAL A 77 2.19 -8.60 19.12
CA VAL A 77 3.58 -8.95 18.78
C VAL A 77 3.88 -10.36 19.29
N ALA A 78 4.39 -11.23 18.42
CA ALA A 78 4.93 -12.52 18.81
C ALA A 78 6.46 -12.43 18.91
N SER A 79 7.03 -13.02 19.96
CA SER A 79 8.48 -13.09 20.20
C SER A 79 8.94 -14.53 20.09
N ILE A 80 9.99 -14.78 19.33
CA ILE A 80 10.40 -16.11 18.85
C ILE A 80 11.88 -16.32 19.18
N ASP A 81 12.19 -17.48 19.75
CA ASP A 81 13.56 -17.97 19.86
C ASP A 81 14.01 -18.52 18.49
N PRO A 82 14.98 -17.89 17.80
CA PRO A 82 15.39 -18.34 16.47
C PRO A 82 16.27 -19.60 16.48
N SER A 83 16.76 -20.06 17.64
CA SER A 83 17.55 -21.29 17.72
C SER A 83 16.69 -22.55 17.57
N GLU A 84 15.46 -22.50 18.12
CA GLU A 84 14.51 -23.61 18.09
C GLU A 84 13.25 -23.34 17.24
N GLY A 85 13.02 -22.09 16.84
CA GLY A 85 11.81 -21.67 16.13
C GLY A 85 10.56 -21.71 17.01
N LYS A 86 10.71 -21.43 18.31
CA LYS A 86 9.62 -21.52 19.28
C LYS A 86 9.09 -20.15 19.66
N LEU A 87 7.77 -20.06 19.79
CA LEU A 87 7.10 -18.90 20.37
C LEU A 87 7.50 -18.81 21.86
N ILE A 88 8.15 -17.71 22.24
CA ILE A 88 8.43 -17.36 23.63
C ILE A 88 7.16 -16.78 24.25
N ARG A 89 6.53 -15.81 23.57
CA ARG A 89 5.32 -15.12 24.03
C ARG A 89 4.60 -14.37 22.92
N ARG A 90 3.30 -14.14 23.12
CA ARG A 90 2.44 -13.25 22.33
C ARG A 90 1.92 -12.16 23.26
N ARG A 91 2.00 -10.90 22.83
CA ARG A 91 1.55 -9.73 23.60
C ARG A 91 0.62 -8.87 22.76
N ASP A 92 -0.57 -8.58 23.27
CA ASP A 92 -1.48 -7.64 22.63
C ASP A 92 -0.88 -6.22 22.70
N VAL A 93 -1.08 -5.45 21.64
CA VAL A 93 -0.50 -4.10 21.50
C VAL A 93 -1.56 -3.07 21.10
N CYS A 94 -2.24 -3.30 19.99
CA CYS A 94 -3.25 -2.40 19.44
C CYS A 94 -4.05 -3.13 18.36
N ALA A 95 -5.13 -2.53 17.83
CA ALA A 95 -6.00 -3.20 16.89
C ALA A 95 -5.36 -3.50 15.52
N ALA A 96 -4.35 -2.73 15.10
CA ALA A 96 -3.70 -2.89 13.80
C ALA A 96 -2.19 -2.52 13.84
N PRO A 97 -1.32 -3.32 14.48
CA PRO A 97 0.12 -3.06 14.50
C PRO A 97 0.72 -3.21 13.10
N ARG A 98 1.66 -2.35 12.73
CA ARG A 98 2.27 -2.30 11.38
C ARG A 98 3.78 -2.20 11.43
N GLY A 99 4.30 -1.24 12.19
CA GLY A 99 5.73 -0.97 12.33
C GLY A 99 6.28 -1.53 13.63
N ILE A 100 7.53 -2.00 13.63
CA ILE A 100 8.24 -2.37 14.86
C ILE A 100 9.72 -2.02 14.72
N ALA A 101 10.30 -1.51 15.80
CA ALA A 101 11.73 -1.21 15.91
C ALA A 101 12.22 -1.52 17.33
N VAL A 102 13.48 -1.94 17.45
CA VAL A 102 14.23 -1.86 18.71
C VAL A 102 14.70 -0.41 18.85
N THR A 103 14.13 0.33 19.80
CA THR A 103 14.35 1.79 19.93
C THR A 103 15.45 2.15 20.91
N ALA A 104 15.74 1.25 21.85
CA ALA A 104 16.86 1.29 22.76
C ALA A 104 17.15 -0.16 23.23
N PRO A 105 18.32 -0.44 23.84
CA PRO A 105 18.54 -1.73 24.48
C PRO A 105 17.43 -2.04 25.47
N GLY A 106 16.79 -3.21 25.34
CA GLY A 106 15.67 -3.57 26.20
C GLY A 106 14.31 -3.00 25.77
N GLU A 107 14.22 -2.21 24.70
CA GLU A 107 13.02 -1.47 24.32
C GLU A 107 12.58 -1.73 22.87
N LEU A 108 11.33 -2.15 22.71
CA LEU A 108 10.63 -2.22 21.44
C LEU A 108 9.63 -1.09 21.34
N THR A 109 9.45 -0.54 20.15
CA THR A 109 8.35 0.38 19.84
C THR A 109 7.59 -0.10 18.61
N VAL A 110 6.26 -0.11 18.71
CA VAL A 110 5.32 -0.58 17.69
C VAL A 110 4.45 0.58 17.22
N ALA A 111 4.40 0.80 15.90
CA ALA A 111 3.49 1.75 15.27
C ALA A 111 2.20 1.05 14.83
N CYS A 112 1.07 1.62 15.22
CA CYS A 112 -0.26 1.12 14.91
C CYS A 112 -0.97 2.00 13.88
N ALA A 113 -1.66 1.38 12.93
CA ALA A 113 -2.51 2.09 11.97
C ALA A 113 -3.58 2.95 12.65
N THR A 114 -3.94 2.58 13.86
CA THR A 114 -4.92 3.20 14.72
C THR A 114 -4.39 4.44 15.48
N GLY A 115 -3.13 4.84 15.23
CA GLY A 115 -2.52 6.06 15.76
C GLY A 115 -1.70 5.85 17.04
N GLU A 116 -1.76 4.69 17.66
CA GLU A 116 -0.96 4.37 18.84
C GLU A 116 0.50 4.09 18.46
N LEU A 117 1.41 4.72 19.18
CA LEU A 117 2.82 4.34 19.22
C LEU A 117 3.10 3.72 20.59
N VAL A 118 3.27 2.40 20.61
CA VAL A 118 3.36 1.61 21.85
C VAL A 118 4.80 1.19 22.10
N THR A 119 5.36 1.63 23.22
CA THR A 119 6.69 1.20 23.69
C THR A 119 6.52 0.11 24.75
N LEU A 120 7.26 -0.98 24.62
CA LEU A 120 7.22 -2.14 25.51
C LEU A 120 8.62 -2.78 25.66
N PRO A 121 8.90 -3.48 26.77
CA PRO A 121 10.19 -4.15 26.95
C PRO A 121 10.46 -5.24 25.88
N THR A 122 11.71 -5.46 25.50
CA THR A 122 12.14 -6.62 24.69
C THR A 122 12.00 -7.95 25.46
N GLY A 123 11.88 -7.89 26.79
CA GLY A 123 11.54 -9.02 27.67
C GLY A 123 10.05 -9.12 28.00
N ASP A 124 9.74 -9.67 29.18
CA ASP A 124 8.40 -9.64 29.75
C ASP A 124 8.08 -8.27 30.35
N GLY A 125 6.80 -7.92 30.41
CA GLY A 125 6.31 -6.67 31.00
C GLY A 125 5.22 -6.01 30.17
N GLU A 126 4.45 -5.16 30.86
CA GLU A 126 3.42 -4.31 30.26
C GLU A 126 4.04 -3.18 29.40
N PRO A 127 3.27 -2.59 28.47
CA PRO A 127 3.69 -1.39 27.78
C PRO A 127 4.13 -0.29 28.75
N THR A 128 5.31 0.29 28.52
CA THR A 128 5.86 1.36 29.36
C THR A 128 5.38 2.73 28.92
N ARG A 129 4.94 2.86 27.66
CA ARG A 129 4.39 4.10 27.10
C ARG A 129 3.45 3.81 25.93
N VAL A 130 2.35 4.56 25.87
CA VAL A 130 1.44 4.60 24.73
C VAL A 130 1.22 6.05 24.37
N LEU A 131 1.57 6.43 23.15
CA LEU A 131 1.34 7.77 22.60
C LEU A 131 0.23 7.72 21.57
N THR A 132 -0.57 8.78 21.51
CA THR A 132 -1.56 8.96 20.44
C THR A 132 -1.01 9.95 19.41
N LEU A 133 -0.75 9.46 18.21
CA LEU A 133 -0.35 10.23 17.04
C LEU A 133 -1.51 10.26 16.03
N PRO A 134 -1.42 11.08 14.96
CA PRO A 134 -2.35 10.97 13.85
C PRO A 134 -2.41 9.53 13.32
N LEU A 135 -3.60 9.10 12.90
CA LEU A 135 -3.85 7.76 12.36
C LEU A 135 -2.90 7.39 11.22
N ASP A 136 -2.90 6.10 10.88
CA ASP A 136 -2.25 5.52 9.69
C ASP A 136 -0.72 5.39 9.81
N LEU A 137 -0.21 5.11 11.03
CA LEU A 137 1.21 4.86 11.26
C LEU A 137 1.67 3.56 10.59
N ARG A 138 2.92 3.52 10.11
CA ARG A 138 3.42 2.46 9.22
C ARG A 138 4.76 1.87 9.61
N ASP A 139 5.86 2.64 9.52
CA ASP A 139 7.20 2.23 9.95
C ASP A 139 7.62 3.02 11.19
N VAL A 140 8.45 2.39 12.02
CA VAL A 140 9.20 3.07 13.09
C VAL A 140 10.67 2.90 12.74
N VAL A 141 11.42 4.00 12.69
CA VAL A 141 12.87 3.96 12.47
C VAL A 141 13.58 4.88 13.45
N VAL A 142 14.85 4.58 13.72
CA VAL A 142 15.66 5.29 14.72
C VAL A 142 16.84 5.95 14.02
N ARG A 143 17.02 7.25 14.26
CA ARG A 143 18.16 8.04 13.79
C ARG A 143 18.84 8.72 14.98
N GLY A 144 19.92 8.12 15.46
CA GLY A 144 20.58 8.59 16.69
C GLY A 144 19.62 8.51 17.88
N ASP A 145 19.29 9.66 18.45
CA ASP A 145 18.35 9.78 19.59
C ASP A 145 16.91 10.12 19.16
N GLU A 146 16.68 10.23 17.85
CA GLU A 146 15.38 10.56 17.27
C GLU A 146 14.63 9.31 16.84
N LEU A 147 13.35 9.28 17.18
CA LEU A 147 12.39 8.30 16.68
C LEU A 147 11.59 8.92 15.54
N ILE A 148 11.46 8.21 14.44
CA ILE A 148 10.72 8.69 13.26
C ILE A 148 9.67 7.65 12.90
N VAL A 149 8.43 8.10 12.78
CA VAL A 149 7.29 7.24 12.45
C VAL A 149 6.69 7.69 11.13
N SER A 150 6.64 6.81 10.14
CA SER A 150 6.03 7.14 8.84
C SER A 150 4.53 6.89 8.84
N ARG A 151 3.80 7.63 8.02
CA ARG A 151 2.36 7.45 7.77
C ARG A 151 2.12 6.89 6.38
N PHE A 152 1.26 5.88 6.29
CA PHE A 152 1.08 5.07 5.08
C PHE A 152 0.54 5.89 3.90
N LYS A 153 -0.61 6.54 4.00
CA LYS A 153 -1.28 7.21 2.87
C LYS A 153 -0.71 8.58 2.52
N SER A 154 0.03 9.21 3.43
CA SER A 154 0.50 10.59 3.27
C SER A 154 2.01 10.74 3.06
N VAL A 155 2.80 9.67 3.30
CA VAL A 155 4.28 9.74 3.25
C VAL A 155 4.83 10.83 4.18
N GLU A 156 4.10 11.11 5.25
CA GLU A 156 4.51 12.02 6.31
C GLU A 156 5.39 11.27 7.33
N LEU A 157 6.46 11.91 7.77
CA LEU A 157 7.34 11.47 8.84
C LEU A 157 7.04 12.30 10.07
N VAL A 158 6.62 11.65 11.15
CA VAL A 158 6.47 12.26 12.48
C VAL A 158 7.76 12.06 13.25
N HIS A 159 8.36 13.15 13.70
CA HIS A 159 9.63 13.15 14.41
C HIS A 159 9.36 13.26 15.91
N LEU A 160 9.98 12.40 16.70
CA LEU A 160 9.86 12.37 18.15
C LEU A 160 11.24 12.31 18.81
N ASN A 161 11.37 12.95 19.97
CA ASN A 161 12.51 12.72 20.85
C ASN A 161 12.36 11.39 21.63
N ARG A 162 13.38 11.02 22.41
CA ARG A 162 13.36 9.80 23.23
C ARG A 162 12.20 9.76 24.23
N GLU A 163 11.78 10.91 24.76
CA GLU A 163 10.66 11.01 25.68
C GLU A 163 9.30 10.81 25.00
N GLY A 164 9.25 10.83 23.67
CA GLY A 164 8.04 10.65 22.88
C GLY A 164 7.30 11.95 22.59
N ALA A 165 7.93 13.11 22.84
CA ALA A 165 7.39 14.39 22.41
C ALA A 165 7.62 14.57 20.91
N VAL A 166 6.56 14.95 20.18
CA VAL A 166 6.66 15.30 18.77
C VAL A 166 7.49 16.57 18.62
N THR A 167 8.63 16.45 17.93
CA THR A 167 9.57 17.55 17.68
C THR A 167 9.32 18.21 16.32
N GLY A 168 8.63 17.52 15.41
CA GLY A 168 8.27 18.07 14.11
C GLY A 168 7.63 17.04 13.19
N THR A 169 7.30 17.49 11.98
CA THR A 169 6.80 16.65 10.90
C THR A 169 7.49 17.01 9.60
N THR A 170 7.91 16.01 8.85
CA THR A 170 8.44 16.18 7.50
C THR A 170 7.47 15.57 6.51
N ARG A 171 7.08 16.31 5.47
CA ARG A 171 6.16 15.81 4.44
C ARG A 171 6.89 15.77 3.11
N ALA A 172 6.81 14.63 2.43
CA ALA A 172 7.16 14.58 1.02
C ALA A 172 6.29 15.59 0.25
N ARG A 173 6.90 16.29 -0.70
CA ARG A 173 6.23 17.33 -1.50
C ARG A 173 5.64 16.73 -2.78
N SER A 174 4.65 17.40 -3.36
CA SER A 174 4.29 17.13 -4.74
C SER A 174 5.46 17.44 -5.67
N VAL A 175 5.67 16.59 -6.65
CA VAL A 175 6.71 16.75 -7.67
C VAL A 175 6.09 16.68 -9.04
N LEU A 176 6.74 17.24 -10.06
CA LEU A 176 6.29 16.98 -11.42
C LEU A 176 6.49 15.48 -11.74
N GLY A 177 5.81 15.00 -12.76
CA GLY A 177 5.95 13.66 -13.28
C GLY A 177 5.90 13.73 -14.78
N ARG A 178 6.85 13.09 -15.47
CA ARG A 178 6.79 12.96 -16.92
C ARG A 178 5.64 12.02 -17.32
N ARG A 179 4.74 12.49 -18.18
CA ARG A 179 3.73 11.68 -18.86
C ARG A 179 3.74 11.90 -20.36
N VAL A 180 3.23 10.92 -21.08
CA VAL A 180 3.04 10.90 -22.52
C VAL A 180 1.55 10.70 -22.75
N LEU A 181 0.91 11.70 -23.34
CA LEU A 181 -0.52 11.70 -23.65
C LEU A 181 -0.71 11.69 -25.17
N PRO A 182 -1.79 11.12 -25.69
CA PRO A 182 -2.16 11.30 -27.10
C PRO A 182 -2.33 12.79 -27.41
N ASP A 183 -1.85 13.25 -28.57
CA ASP A 183 -2.12 14.60 -29.05
C ASP A 183 -3.61 14.76 -29.36
N GLY A 184 -4.15 15.95 -29.16
CA GLY A 184 -5.60 16.21 -29.24
C GLY A 184 -6.21 15.99 -30.63
N ASP A 185 -5.37 15.83 -31.66
CA ASP A 185 -5.77 15.48 -33.03
C ASP A 185 -5.59 13.99 -33.38
N GLY A 186 -5.07 13.19 -32.45
CA GLY A 186 -4.84 11.75 -32.61
C GLY A 186 -3.71 11.38 -33.56
N THR A 187 -2.82 12.32 -33.93
CA THR A 187 -1.74 12.08 -34.91
C THR A 187 -0.35 11.87 -34.29
N GLY A 188 -0.21 12.05 -32.96
CA GLY A 188 1.06 11.88 -32.25
C GLY A 188 0.91 11.82 -30.74
N ASP A 189 2.06 11.87 -30.04
CA ASP A 189 2.17 11.85 -28.57
C ASP A 189 2.78 13.16 -28.07
N VAL A 190 2.20 13.73 -27.01
CA VAL A 190 2.70 14.92 -26.33
C VAL A 190 3.30 14.55 -24.98
N GLN A 191 4.55 14.95 -24.77
CA GLN A 191 5.23 14.85 -23.49
C GLN A 191 4.79 16.00 -22.59
N VAL A 192 4.15 15.67 -21.47
CA VAL A 192 3.70 16.63 -20.46
C VAL A 192 4.42 16.42 -19.14
N ARG A 193 4.45 17.46 -18.31
CA ARG A 193 4.90 17.39 -16.92
C ARG A 193 3.75 17.79 -16.03
N GLU A 194 3.33 16.88 -15.16
CA GLU A 194 2.13 17.06 -14.35
C GLU A 194 2.44 16.88 -12.86
N PRO A 195 1.76 17.56 -11.94
CA PRO A 195 1.92 17.36 -10.50
C PRO A 195 1.50 15.95 -10.06
N PHE A 196 2.31 15.34 -9.20
CA PHE A 196 2.02 14.11 -8.49
C PHE A 196 2.21 14.29 -6.99
N ALA A 197 1.19 13.95 -6.21
CA ALA A 197 1.24 13.94 -4.76
C ALA A 197 1.83 12.61 -4.25
N PRO A 198 2.75 12.62 -3.28
CA PRO A 198 3.25 11.40 -2.65
C PRO A 198 2.11 10.66 -1.93
N ARG A 199 2.02 9.35 -2.17
CA ARG A 199 0.98 8.46 -1.66
C ARG A 199 1.56 7.08 -1.34
N ILE A 200 1.09 6.41 -0.31
CA ILE A 200 1.46 5.01 0.00
C ILE A 200 2.96 4.83 0.28
N ALA A 201 3.38 5.11 1.52
CA ALA A 201 4.69 4.77 2.06
C ALA A 201 4.80 3.27 2.34
N TRP A 202 5.45 2.52 1.45
CA TRP A 202 5.61 1.08 1.60
C TRP A 202 6.69 0.73 2.62
N ARG A 203 7.82 1.43 2.58
CA ARG A 203 8.99 1.18 3.44
C ARG A 203 9.76 2.46 3.73
N THR A 204 10.02 2.73 5.01
CA THR A 204 10.96 3.77 5.47
C THR A 204 12.21 3.13 6.08
N LEU A 205 13.38 3.63 5.71
CA LEU A 205 14.71 3.15 6.12
C LEU A 205 15.58 4.33 6.56
N VAL A 206 16.64 4.03 7.32
CA VAL A 206 17.67 5.00 7.70
C VAL A 206 18.97 4.61 7.02
N ALA A 207 19.54 5.54 6.27
CA ALA A 207 20.84 5.40 5.63
C ALA A 207 21.99 5.60 6.61
N THR A 208 23.18 5.12 6.24
CA THR A 208 24.38 5.19 7.08
C THR A 208 24.84 6.63 7.36
N ASP A 209 24.48 7.57 6.49
CA ASP A 209 24.72 9.01 6.66
C ASP A 209 23.63 9.70 7.51
N GLY A 210 22.60 8.97 7.95
CA GLY A 210 21.45 9.51 8.69
C GLY A 210 20.32 10.04 7.80
N SER A 211 20.39 9.88 6.47
CA SER A 211 19.28 10.20 5.59
C SER A 211 18.10 9.24 5.84
N ILE A 212 16.87 9.76 5.77
CA ILE A 212 15.65 8.96 5.83
C ILE A 212 15.19 8.67 4.42
N VAL A 213 15.16 7.40 4.04
CA VAL A 213 14.76 6.95 2.71
C VAL A 213 13.37 6.33 2.79
N THR A 214 12.40 6.89 2.08
CA THR A 214 11.07 6.31 1.99
C THR A 214 10.80 5.84 0.57
N VAL A 215 10.49 4.57 0.40
CA VAL A 215 9.98 3.99 -0.84
C VAL A 215 8.45 4.07 -0.80
N HIS A 216 7.88 4.72 -1.81
CA HIS A 216 6.47 5.00 -1.87
C HIS A 216 5.96 5.02 -3.32
N GLN A 217 4.65 5.27 -3.47
CA GLN A 217 4.08 5.62 -4.76
C GLN A 217 3.67 7.10 -4.77
N ARG A 218 3.20 7.60 -5.90
CA ARG A 218 2.64 8.95 -5.99
C ARG A 218 1.51 8.94 -7.00
N ALA A 219 0.52 9.79 -6.78
CA ALA A 219 -0.71 9.83 -7.58
C ALA A 219 -0.84 11.19 -8.27
N LEU A 220 -1.25 11.16 -9.54
CA LEU A 220 -1.45 12.34 -10.38
C LEU A 220 -2.48 13.29 -9.73
N GLU A 221 -2.15 14.57 -9.62
CA GLU A 221 -3.08 15.61 -9.14
C GLU A 221 -3.82 16.31 -10.28
N SER A 222 -3.25 16.27 -11.49
CA SER A 222 -3.88 16.77 -12.72
C SER A 222 -5.14 15.99 -13.08
N GLU A 223 -5.90 16.61 -13.98
CA GLU A 223 -7.09 16.03 -14.58
C GLU A 223 -6.76 14.79 -15.43
N VAL A 224 -7.51 13.72 -15.18
CA VAL A 224 -7.50 12.48 -15.95
C VAL A 224 -8.65 12.52 -16.93
N VAL A 225 -8.33 12.59 -18.22
CA VAL A 225 -9.29 12.42 -19.30
C VAL A 225 -9.55 10.93 -19.47
N LEU A 226 -10.78 10.48 -19.21
CA LEU A 226 -11.17 9.10 -19.53
C LEU A 226 -11.23 8.91 -21.05
N SER A 227 -10.51 7.92 -21.56
CA SER A 227 -10.50 7.57 -22.98
C SER A 227 -10.58 6.06 -23.14
N GLU A 228 -11.03 5.60 -24.30
CA GLU A 228 -10.89 4.19 -24.67
C GLU A 228 -9.40 3.82 -24.75
N PRO A 229 -9.03 2.58 -24.39
CA PRO A 229 -7.65 2.13 -24.48
C PRO A 229 -7.23 1.95 -25.95
N SER A 230 -5.97 2.25 -26.25
CA SER A 230 -5.36 2.20 -27.57
C SER A 230 -4.00 1.47 -27.51
N PRO A 231 -3.36 1.17 -28.66
CA PRO A 231 -2.01 0.59 -28.65
C PRO A 231 -0.96 1.54 -28.06
N ASP A 232 -1.23 2.84 -28.02
CA ASP A 232 -0.31 3.88 -27.57
C ASP A 232 -0.52 4.21 -26.07
N GLY A 233 -1.63 3.76 -25.47
CA GLY A 233 -1.88 3.93 -24.04
C GLY A 233 -3.35 3.87 -23.65
N ASN A 234 -3.64 4.29 -22.42
CA ASN A 234 -5.00 4.41 -21.86
C ASN A 234 -5.06 5.58 -20.88
N ALA A 235 -6.24 5.83 -20.31
CA ALA A 235 -6.45 6.93 -19.37
C ALA A 235 -5.48 6.89 -18.16
N TYR A 236 -5.12 5.70 -17.68
CA TYR A 236 -4.36 5.52 -16.43
C TYR A 236 -2.87 5.23 -16.65
N GLY A 237 -2.41 5.07 -17.89
CA GLY A 237 -1.00 4.87 -18.18
C GLY A 237 -0.68 4.66 -19.65
N GLY A 238 0.62 4.62 -19.94
CA GLY A 238 1.14 4.40 -21.29
C GLY A 238 1.71 3.01 -21.48
N THR A 239 2.21 2.75 -22.68
CA THR A 239 2.84 1.47 -23.02
C THR A 239 4.11 1.19 -22.23
N SER A 240 4.55 -0.07 -22.26
CA SER A 240 5.84 -0.50 -21.70
C SER A 240 7.07 0.20 -22.29
N LEU A 241 6.93 0.90 -23.42
CA LEU A 241 8.01 1.71 -24.02
C LEU A 241 8.15 3.09 -23.36
N THR A 242 7.17 3.49 -22.54
CA THR A 242 7.16 4.75 -21.79
C THR A 242 7.15 4.47 -20.28
N PRO A 243 8.31 4.13 -19.68
CA PRO A 243 8.36 3.84 -18.25
C PRO A 243 7.96 5.08 -17.44
N CYS A 244 7.36 4.83 -16.27
CA CYS A 244 6.79 5.86 -15.40
C CYS A 244 5.61 6.65 -16.00
N ASN A 245 4.94 6.19 -17.07
CA ASN A 245 3.82 6.95 -17.68
C ASN A 245 2.44 6.73 -17.01
N SER A 246 2.37 5.96 -15.92
CA SER A 246 1.12 5.74 -15.19
C SER A 246 0.71 6.96 -14.35
N ILE A 247 -0.60 7.10 -14.10
CA ILE A 247 -1.15 8.04 -13.12
C ILE A 247 -0.78 7.69 -11.67
N VAL A 248 -0.23 6.49 -11.43
CA VAL A 248 0.47 6.12 -10.21
C VAL A 248 1.92 5.78 -10.53
N GLN A 249 2.88 6.45 -9.89
CA GLN A 249 4.30 6.26 -10.16
C GLN A 249 5.05 5.73 -8.93
N ASN A 250 6.02 4.84 -9.15
CA ASN A 250 6.93 4.40 -8.10
C ASN A 250 7.95 5.51 -7.81
N ALA A 251 8.18 5.77 -6.52
CA ALA A 251 9.02 6.88 -6.09
C ALA A 251 9.84 6.55 -4.83
N VAL A 252 10.95 7.26 -4.68
CA VAL A 252 11.75 7.30 -3.47
C VAL A 252 11.95 8.75 -3.09
N THR A 253 11.61 9.11 -1.86
CA THR A 253 11.98 10.41 -1.26
C THR A 253 13.07 10.16 -0.21
N VAL A 254 14.15 10.91 -0.33
CA VAL A 254 15.27 10.92 0.63
C VAL A 254 15.28 12.26 1.35
N VAL A 255 15.14 12.23 2.67
CA VAL A 255 15.29 13.39 3.56
C VAL A 255 16.69 13.34 4.16
N HIS A 256 17.54 14.27 3.76
CA HIS A 256 18.93 14.35 4.21
C HIS A 256 19.03 14.92 5.63
N PRO A 257 20.15 14.69 6.36
CA PRO A 257 20.36 15.22 7.70
C PRO A 257 20.29 16.75 7.80
N ASP A 258 20.58 17.47 6.71
CA ASP A 258 20.49 18.93 6.63
C ASP A 258 19.07 19.44 6.36
N GLY A 259 18.09 18.54 6.22
CA GLY A 259 16.69 18.84 5.93
C GLY A 259 16.36 18.99 4.45
N THR A 260 17.34 18.90 3.55
CA THR A 260 17.07 18.90 2.10
C THR A 260 16.43 17.59 1.66
N MET A 261 15.69 17.64 0.54
CA MET A 261 14.98 16.48 -0.01
C MET A 261 15.37 16.19 -1.45
N THR A 262 15.64 14.93 -1.72
CA THR A 262 15.81 14.37 -3.05
C THR A 262 14.64 13.44 -3.37
N ASP A 263 13.96 13.69 -4.48
CA ASP A 263 12.83 12.90 -4.96
C ASP A 263 13.22 12.18 -6.24
N VAL A 264 13.04 10.86 -6.29
CA VAL A 264 13.42 10.01 -7.42
C VAL A 264 12.21 9.23 -7.91
N THR A 265 11.84 9.48 -9.16
CA THR A 265 10.92 8.61 -9.90
C THR A 265 11.71 7.46 -10.48
N PHE A 266 11.19 6.23 -10.41
CA PHE A 266 11.88 5.08 -11.00
C PHE A 266 10.94 4.09 -11.67
N SER A 267 11.48 3.37 -12.64
CA SER A 267 10.76 2.32 -13.35
C SER A 267 10.81 0.98 -12.60
N GLY A 268 9.78 0.18 -12.82
CA GLY A 268 9.63 -1.17 -12.27
C GLY A 268 8.19 -1.62 -12.44
N ALA A 269 7.92 -2.87 -12.08
CA ALA A 269 6.54 -3.31 -11.84
C ALA A 269 5.83 -2.36 -10.85
N PRO A 270 4.50 -2.23 -10.91
CA PRO A 270 3.76 -1.53 -9.86
C PRO A 270 3.95 -2.21 -8.49
N LEU A 271 3.67 -1.46 -7.42
CA LEU A 271 3.71 -1.90 -6.01
C LEU A 271 5.14 -2.14 -5.48
N PRO A 272 5.92 -1.09 -5.14
CA PRO A 272 7.27 -1.19 -4.59
C PRO A 272 7.20 -1.47 -3.07
N VAL A 273 6.72 -2.67 -2.71
CA VAL A 273 6.20 -3.01 -1.38
C VAL A 273 7.24 -3.14 -0.27
N ASP A 274 8.52 -3.31 -0.61
CA ASP A 274 9.61 -3.38 0.35
C ASP A 274 10.95 -2.97 -0.26
N ALA A 275 11.91 -2.63 0.59
CA ALA A 275 13.26 -2.28 0.13
C ALA A 275 14.33 -2.56 1.18
N ALA A 276 15.56 -2.78 0.69
CA ALA A 276 16.77 -2.89 1.49
C ALA A 276 17.81 -1.90 0.99
N LEU A 277 18.43 -1.19 1.93
CA LEU A 277 19.53 -0.27 1.65
C LEU A 277 20.86 -0.95 1.95
N LEU A 278 21.81 -0.78 1.04
CA LEU A 278 23.17 -1.29 1.17
C LEU A 278 24.13 -0.18 1.64
N PRO A 279 25.25 -0.53 2.32
CA PRO A 279 26.17 0.47 2.88
C PRO A 279 26.85 1.40 1.88
N ASP A 280 26.88 1.03 0.60
CA ASP A 280 27.45 1.80 -0.51
C ASP A 280 26.42 2.69 -1.24
N GLY A 281 25.21 2.81 -0.68
CA GLY A 281 24.15 3.70 -1.18
C GLY A 281 23.23 3.08 -2.22
N TYR A 282 23.38 1.78 -2.52
CA TYR A 282 22.42 1.07 -3.36
C TYR A 282 21.14 0.77 -2.58
N LEU A 283 20.01 1.15 -3.16
CA LEU A 283 18.68 0.76 -2.72
C LEU A 283 18.16 -0.34 -3.64
N VAL A 284 17.80 -1.48 -3.06
CA VAL A 284 17.16 -2.59 -3.78
C VAL A 284 15.69 -2.63 -3.38
N VAL A 285 14.79 -2.53 -4.37
CA VAL A 285 13.35 -2.44 -4.18
C VAL A 285 12.66 -3.69 -4.71
N ALA A 286 11.78 -4.28 -3.91
CA ALA A 286 10.94 -5.42 -4.26
C ALA A 286 9.58 -4.94 -4.78
N HIS A 287 9.12 -5.50 -5.90
CA HIS A 287 7.83 -5.19 -6.50
C HIS A 287 6.89 -6.39 -6.53
N ALA A 288 5.65 -6.16 -6.11
CA ALA A 288 4.64 -7.21 -5.97
C ALA A 288 3.63 -7.29 -7.12
N GLY A 289 3.67 -6.35 -8.07
CA GLY A 289 2.78 -6.35 -9.23
C GLY A 289 3.47 -6.89 -10.48
N PRO A 290 3.62 -8.22 -10.66
CA PRO A 290 4.30 -8.76 -11.83
C PRO A 290 3.65 -8.24 -13.12
N SER A 291 4.43 -8.15 -14.20
CA SER A 291 3.88 -7.78 -15.51
C SER A 291 2.84 -8.80 -15.97
N ASP A 292 1.75 -8.35 -16.58
CA ASP A 292 0.96 -9.23 -17.46
C ASP A 292 1.72 -9.41 -18.79
N PRO A 293 2.32 -10.59 -19.06
CA PRO A 293 3.02 -10.83 -20.33
C PRO A 293 2.06 -10.78 -21.52
N GLY A 294 0.75 -10.84 -21.27
CA GLY A 294 -0.28 -10.69 -22.27
C GLY A 294 -0.64 -9.25 -22.59
N ALA A 295 -0.18 -8.23 -21.87
CA ALA A 295 -0.69 -6.85 -21.98
C ALA A 295 0.33 -5.82 -22.53
N PRO A 296 -0.12 -4.69 -23.12
CA PRO A 296 -1.51 -4.41 -23.49
C PRO A 296 -1.95 -5.29 -24.68
N ARG A 297 -3.19 -5.78 -24.69
CA ARG A 297 -3.86 -6.25 -25.94
C ARG A 297 -4.93 -5.24 -26.27
N PRO A 298 -4.61 -4.18 -27.00
CA PRO A 298 -5.61 -3.16 -27.25
C PRO A 298 -6.71 -3.70 -28.18
N PHE A 299 -6.48 -4.83 -28.88
CA PHE A 299 -7.47 -5.49 -29.74
C PHE A 299 -6.98 -6.89 -30.14
N VAL A 300 -7.74 -7.92 -29.80
CA VAL A 300 -7.91 -9.02 -30.75
C VAL A 300 -8.74 -8.42 -31.89
N VAL A 301 -8.09 -8.01 -32.98
CA VAL A 301 -8.81 -7.75 -34.23
C VAL A 301 -9.42 -9.09 -34.65
N THR A 302 -10.73 -9.08 -34.86
CA THR A 302 -11.58 -10.21 -35.23
C THR A 302 -11.12 -10.95 -36.49
N GLU A 303 -11.38 -12.26 -36.49
CA GLU A 303 -11.55 -13.24 -37.58
C GLU A 303 -10.71 -13.16 -38.86
N THR A 304 -10.04 -14.29 -39.13
CA THR A 304 -9.51 -14.79 -40.41
C THR A 304 -9.74 -13.93 -41.66
N ALA A 305 -8.69 -13.24 -42.10
CA ALA A 305 -8.34 -13.14 -43.52
C ALA A 305 -6.83 -12.90 -43.68
N SER A 306 -6.20 -13.83 -44.39
CA SER A 306 -4.81 -13.89 -44.87
C SER A 306 -3.97 -12.60 -44.86
N GLY A 307 -2.79 -12.64 -44.22
CA GLY A 307 -1.66 -11.80 -44.61
C GLY A 307 -0.67 -11.44 -43.51
N SER A 308 0.38 -12.26 -43.33
CA SER A 308 1.69 -11.92 -42.74
C SER A 308 1.75 -11.25 -41.35
N SER A 309 1.98 -12.07 -40.32
CA SER A 309 2.45 -11.67 -39.00
C SER A 309 3.94 -11.27 -39.04
N ALA A 310 4.23 -9.97 -38.87
CA ALA A 310 5.57 -9.52 -38.50
C ALA A 310 5.67 -9.53 -36.97
N GLY A 311 6.29 -10.58 -36.43
CA GLY A 311 6.58 -10.74 -35.02
C GLY A 311 7.78 -9.89 -34.59
N GLY A 312 7.57 -9.13 -33.53
CA GLY A 312 8.61 -8.43 -32.77
C GLY A 312 8.06 -8.15 -31.38
N VAL A 313 8.02 -9.16 -30.51
CA VAL A 313 7.58 -8.99 -29.11
C VAL A 313 8.76 -8.39 -28.34
N ALA A 314 8.77 -7.06 -28.18
CA ALA A 314 9.61 -6.44 -27.17
C ALA A 314 9.15 -6.96 -25.80
N ALA A 315 10.06 -7.48 -24.98
CA ALA A 315 9.73 -7.86 -23.61
C ALA A 315 9.21 -6.61 -22.85
N PRO A 316 8.09 -6.70 -22.10
CA PRO A 316 7.56 -5.54 -21.41
C PRO A 316 8.57 -5.04 -20.37
N ALA A 317 8.88 -3.74 -20.41
CA ALA A 317 9.84 -3.07 -19.52
C ALA A 317 9.49 -3.17 -18.02
N PHE A 318 8.27 -3.62 -17.68
CA PHE A 318 7.77 -3.77 -16.30
C PHE A 318 7.76 -5.22 -15.78
N SER A 319 8.37 -6.16 -16.49
CA SER A 319 8.46 -7.58 -16.10
C SER A 319 9.38 -7.88 -14.92
N GLN A 320 9.88 -6.85 -14.25
CA GLN A 320 10.96 -6.95 -13.29
C GLN A 320 10.42 -6.68 -11.90
N THR A 321 10.55 -7.67 -11.02
CA THR A 321 10.09 -7.56 -9.63
C THR A 321 11.18 -7.08 -8.67
N LEU A 322 12.34 -6.69 -9.20
CA LEU A 322 13.42 -6.06 -8.46
C LEU A 322 14.00 -4.87 -9.23
N SER A 323 14.14 -3.73 -8.55
CA SER A 323 14.88 -2.55 -9.04
C SER A 323 16.08 -2.28 -8.15
N VAL A 324 17.23 -1.99 -8.75
CA VAL A 324 18.44 -1.54 -8.05
C VAL A 324 18.72 -0.10 -8.44
N LEU A 325 18.70 0.80 -7.45
CA LEU A 325 18.88 2.24 -7.60
C LEU A 325 20.14 2.67 -6.85
N GLN A 326 20.98 3.51 -7.44
CA GLN A 326 22.09 4.13 -6.72
C GLN A 326 21.64 5.49 -6.19
N LEU A 327 21.44 5.59 -4.88
CA LEU A 327 21.07 6.85 -4.22
C LEU A 327 22.36 7.63 -3.95
N THR A 328 22.91 8.34 -4.94
CA THR A 328 24.05 9.22 -4.69
C THR A 328 23.61 10.53 -4.06
N ALA A 329 24.36 11.04 -3.08
CA ALA A 329 24.21 12.41 -2.55
C ALA A 329 24.39 13.53 -3.61
N ALA A 330 24.74 13.17 -4.85
CA ALA A 330 25.07 14.06 -5.95
C ALA A 330 24.34 13.76 -7.27
N SER A 331 23.25 12.98 -7.25
CA SER A 331 22.36 12.89 -8.43
C SER A 331 21.53 14.16 -8.51
N SER A 332 22.19 15.20 -9.01
CA SER A 332 21.75 16.55 -9.34
C SER A 332 20.89 17.26 -8.27
N PRO A 333 21.37 18.36 -7.65
CA PRO A 333 20.41 19.35 -7.18
C PRO A 333 19.57 19.71 -8.40
N SER A 334 18.26 19.57 -8.30
CA SER A 334 17.39 20.18 -9.29
C SER A 334 17.71 21.68 -9.24
N VAL A 335 18.50 22.14 -10.22
CA VAL A 335 18.81 23.54 -10.37
C VAL A 335 17.47 24.22 -10.62
N ASN A 336 17.10 25.12 -9.71
CA ASN A 336 16.00 26.07 -9.87
C ASN A 336 16.25 26.88 -11.14
N VAL A 337 15.77 26.38 -12.27
CA VAL A 337 15.45 27.18 -13.43
C VAL A 337 13.96 27.47 -13.25
N ASP A 338 13.64 28.72 -12.94
CA ASP A 338 12.28 29.28 -12.92
C ASP A 338 11.56 29.40 -11.57
N GLY A 339 12.25 29.58 -10.43
CA GLY A 339 11.69 30.27 -9.25
C GLY A 339 10.39 29.73 -8.60
N GLU A 340 9.79 28.67 -9.10
CA GLU A 340 8.59 27.99 -8.61
C GLU A 340 8.93 26.50 -8.42
N GLY A 341 8.94 26.06 -7.16
CA GLY A 341 9.60 24.83 -6.70
C GLY A 341 8.86 23.54 -7.01
N MET A 342 8.74 23.16 -8.28
CA MET A 342 8.24 21.85 -8.72
C MET A 342 9.15 21.29 -9.81
N THR A 343 10.20 20.55 -9.43
CA THR A 343 11.13 19.93 -10.39
C THR A 343 11.00 18.40 -10.36
N ASP A 344 10.76 17.79 -11.52
CA ASP A 344 11.01 16.36 -11.81
C ASP A 344 11.53 16.28 -13.23
N PRO A 345 12.56 15.48 -13.53
CA PRO A 345 12.74 15.19 -14.94
C PRO A 345 13.38 13.84 -15.26
N GLY A 346 13.31 12.84 -14.38
CA GLY A 346 13.93 11.55 -14.62
C GLY A 346 13.12 10.36 -14.12
N CYS A 347 12.71 9.49 -15.05
CA CYS A 347 12.33 8.11 -14.73
C CYS A 347 13.63 7.30 -14.66
N MET A 348 14.16 7.10 -13.45
CA MET A 348 15.37 6.29 -13.26
C MET A 348 15.05 4.85 -13.65
N VAL A 349 15.76 4.35 -14.67
CA VAL A 349 15.73 2.95 -15.04
C VAL A 349 16.86 2.27 -14.26
N GLY A 350 16.52 1.36 -13.36
CA GLY A 350 17.50 0.68 -12.50
C GLY A 350 18.61 -0.03 -13.29
N SER A 351 19.78 -0.22 -12.68
CA SER A 351 20.97 -0.76 -13.37
C SER A 351 20.99 -2.29 -13.49
N THR A 352 20.19 -2.99 -12.69
CA THR A 352 20.14 -4.44 -12.67
C THR A 352 18.72 -4.90 -12.43
N PHE A 353 18.25 -5.72 -13.36
CA PHE A 353 16.94 -6.32 -13.34
C PHE A 353 17.11 -7.83 -13.23
N LEU A 354 16.49 -8.40 -12.21
CA LEU A 354 16.36 -9.84 -12.13
C LEU A 354 14.97 -10.19 -12.67
N PRO A 355 14.89 -10.87 -13.83
CA PRO A 355 13.61 -11.32 -14.36
C PRO A 355 13.15 -12.50 -13.51
N THR A 356 12.56 -12.18 -12.36
CA THR A 356 11.73 -13.13 -11.66
C THR A 356 10.30 -12.81 -12.08
N LEU A 357 9.64 -13.78 -12.71
CA LEU A 357 8.24 -13.64 -13.11
C LEU A 357 7.30 -13.65 -11.90
N GLN A 358 7.84 -13.87 -10.69
CA GLN A 358 7.09 -13.99 -9.45
C GLN A 358 7.11 -12.69 -8.66
N PRO A 359 6.00 -12.32 -8.00
CA PRO A 359 5.95 -11.18 -7.09
C PRO A 359 7.04 -11.27 -6.03
N ALA A 360 7.83 -10.22 -5.87
CA ALA A 360 8.74 -10.05 -4.75
C ALA A 360 8.03 -9.23 -3.66
N VAL A 361 7.94 -9.77 -2.44
CA VAL A 361 7.11 -9.20 -1.37
C VAL A 361 7.91 -8.70 -0.17
N ALA A 362 9.16 -9.14 -0.03
CA ALA A 362 10.05 -8.64 1.00
C ALA A 362 11.53 -8.78 0.60
N ILE A 363 12.37 -7.95 1.20
CA ILE A 363 13.81 -7.96 0.95
C ILE A 363 14.59 -7.58 2.22
N ALA A 364 15.74 -8.21 2.43
CA ALA A 364 16.66 -7.87 3.51
C ALA A 364 18.11 -7.94 3.03
N SER A 365 18.95 -7.04 3.55
CA SER A 365 20.40 -7.04 3.31
C SER A 365 21.15 -7.78 4.41
N ASN A 366 22.23 -8.48 4.06
CA ASN A 366 23.05 -9.18 5.04
C ASN A 366 23.97 -8.19 5.78
N PRO A 367 23.87 -8.05 7.11
CA PRO A 367 24.71 -7.13 7.88
C PRO A 367 26.21 -7.51 7.89
N LYS A 368 26.55 -8.77 7.56
CA LYS A 368 27.93 -9.27 7.50
C LYS A 368 28.49 -9.38 6.08
N SER A 369 27.63 -9.31 5.06
CA SER A 369 28.03 -9.35 3.65
C SER A 369 27.27 -8.26 2.89
N PRO A 370 27.82 -7.03 2.83
CA PRO A 370 27.07 -5.82 2.49
C PRO A 370 26.56 -5.76 1.05
N LYS A 371 26.93 -6.71 0.19
CA LYS A 371 26.42 -6.86 -1.18
C LYS A 371 25.41 -7.99 -1.35
N GLN A 372 25.25 -8.81 -0.32
CA GLN A 372 24.31 -9.92 -0.32
C GLN A 372 22.94 -9.43 0.14
N VAL A 373 21.92 -9.75 -0.65
CA VAL A 373 20.52 -9.56 -0.28
C VAL A 373 19.75 -10.86 -0.42
N VAL A 374 18.68 -10.99 0.35
CA VAL A 374 17.70 -12.07 0.20
C VAL A 374 16.36 -11.45 -0.12
N VAL A 375 15.68 -12.02 -1.10
CA VAL A 375 14.38 -11.57 -1.57
C VAL A 375 13.39 -12.70 -1.34
N GLN A 376 12.25 -12.39 -0.72
CA GLN A 376 11.14 -13.30 -0.60
C GLN A 376 10.23 -13.16 -1.82
N LEU A 377 10.16 -14.21 -2.63
CA LEU A 377 9.15 -14.39 -3.66
C LEU A 377 7.91 -14.99 -3.04
N ARG A 378 6.74 -14.61 -3.56
CA ARG A 378 5.47 -14.96 -2.96
C ARG A 378 4.96 -16.36 -3.32
N ASP A 379 4.98 -16.71 -4.60
CA ASP A 379 4.29 -17.90 -5.10
C ASP A 379 5.10 -18.63 -6.19
N PRO A 380 5.60 -19.86 -5.95
CA PRO A 380 5.70 -20.49 -4.64
C PRO A 380 6.54 -19.65 -3.67
N ALA A 381 6.25 -19.71 -2.37
CA ALA A 381 6.99 -18.97 -1.37
C ALA A 381 8.45 -19.44 -1.37
N THR A 382 9.38 -18.55 -1.73
CA THR A 382 10.79 -18.90 -2.00
C THR A 382 11.69 -17.76 -1.57
N LEU A 383 12.84 -18.07 -0.95
CA LEU A 383 13.91 -17.10 -0.78
C LEU A 383 14.89 -17.18 -1.95
N LEU A 384 15.09 -16.06 -2.62
CA LEU A 384 16.12 -15.83 -3.62
C LEU A 384 17.31 -15.15 -2.94
N VAL A 385 18.44 -15.84 -2.86
CA VAL A 385 19.70 -15.30 -2.31
C VAL A 385 20.53 -14.74 -3.46
N LEU A 386 20.88 -13.46 -3.35
CA LEU A 386 21.69 -12.72 -4.32
C LEU A 386 23.00 -12.35 -3.62
N ASP A 387 24.11 -13.01 -3.96
CA ASP A 387 25.37 -12.84 -3.24
C ASP A 387 26.10 -11.51 -3.57
N ASP A 388 25.90 -10.95 -4.78
CA ASP A 388 26.41 -9.64 -5.19
C ASP A 388 25.41 -8.94 -6.12
N VAL A 389 24.62 -8.01 -5.57
CA VAL A 389 23.58 -7.29 -6.33
C VAL A 389 24.13 -6.15 -7.22
N ALA A 390 25.38 -5.71 -7.00
CA ALA A 390 26.00 -4.58 -7.72
C ALA A 390 27.05 -5.01 -8.76
N GLY A 391 27.34 -6.31 -8.86
CA GLY A 391 28.33 -6.86 -9.79
C GLY A 391 27.79 -7.08 -11.22
N PRO A 392 28.61 -6.86 -12.28
CA PRO A 392 28.22 -7.05 -13.69
C PRO A 392 27.94 -8.52 -14.11
N LEU A 393 28.02 -9.46 -13.17
CA LEU A 393 27.83 -10.90 -13.35
C LEU A 393 26.88 -11.48 -12.28
N THR A 394 25.64 -10.97 -12.19
CA THR A 394 24.60 -11.57 -11.36
C THR A 394 24.17 -12.93 -11.92
N ARG A 395 24.80 -14.04 -11.51
CA ARG A 395 24.34 -15.40 -11.88
C ARG A 395 24.43 -16.50 -10.82
N THR A 396 24.90 -16.23 -9.60
CA THR A 396 24.70 -17.23 -8.53
C THR A 396 23.48 -16.83 -7.72
N THR A 397 22.32 -17.15 -8.26
CA THR A 397 21.07 -17.13 -7.50
C THR A 397 20.90 -18.48 -6.83
N ARG A 398 20.77 -18.50 -5.50
CA ARG A 398 20.35 -19.70 -4.77
C ARG A 398 18.90 -19.52 -4.39
N THR A 399 18.07 -20.45 -4.78
CA THR A 399 16.66 -20.47 -4.40
C THR A 399 16.47 -21.47 -3.26
N ILE A 400 15.78 -21.03 -2.21
CA ILE A 400 15.45 -21.85 -1.06
C ILE A 400 13.92 -21.87 -0.95
N PRO A 401 13.26 -22.97 -1.35
CA PRO A 401 11.81 -23.10 -1.21
C PRO A 401 11.40 -23.01 0.26
N LEU A 402 10.38 -22.19 0.55
CA LEU A 402 9.72 -22.10 1.85
C LEU A 402 8.48 -22.98 1.91
N ASP A 403 7.82 -23.18 0.77
CA ASP A 403 6.77 -24.16 0.59
C ASP A 403 7.16 -25.23 -0.44
N ALA A 404 6.49 -26.37 -0.34
CA ALA A 404 6.55 -27.41 -1.37
C ALA A 404 5.49 -27.21 -2.47
N PHE A 405 4.48 -26.38 -2.19
CA PHE A 405 3.32 -26.14 -3.05
C PHE A 405 2.98 -24.65 -3.01
N GLY A 406 2.84 -24.04 -4.18
CA GLY A 406 2.45 -22.63 -4.28
C GLY A 406 1.01 -22.38 -3.84
N SER A 407 0.71 -21.14 -3.48
CA SER A 407 -0.62 -20.65 -3.09
C SER A 407 -1.25 -19.83 -4.23
N SER A 408 -1.15 -20.35 -5.46
CA SER A 408 -1.66 -19.65 -6.64
C SER A 408 -3.14 -19.37 -6.53
N ASP A 409 -3.48 -18.09 -6.65
CA ASP A 409 -4.84 -17.60 -6.55
C ASP A 409 -5.09 -16.58 -7.67
N THR A 410 -6.06 -16.89 -8.53
CA THR A 410 -6.35 -16.10 -9.73
C THR A 410 -6.94 -14.73 -9.39
N GLY A 411 -7.70 -14.64 -8.30
CA GLY A 411 -8.27 -13.36 -7.86
C GLY A 411 -7.20 -12.43 -7.31
N PHE A 412 -6.33 -12.97 -6.45
CA PHE A 412 -5.15 -12.26 -5.95
C PHE A 412 -4.25 -11.78 -7.09
N ASP A 413 -3.93 -12.67 -8.05
CA ASP A 413 -3.10 -12.36 -9.22
C ASP A 413 -3.69 -11.17 -9.99
N LEU A 414 -4.97 -11.26 -10.38
CA LEU A 414 -5.64 -10.20 -11.13
C LEU A 414 -5.63 -8.85 -10.43
N PHE A 415 -5.72 -8.84 -9.09
CA PHE A 415 -5.76 -7.60 -8.32
C PHE A 415 -4.40 -6.90 -8.21
N HIS A 416 -3.30 -7.66 -8.09
CA HIS A 416 -1.98 -7.11 -7.87
C HIS A 416 -1.15 -6.96 -9.15
N ARG A 417 -1.47 -7.72 -10.20
CA ARG A 417 -0.74 -7.73 -11.46
C ARG A 417 -0.92 -6.43 -12.25
N ASP A 418 0.14 -6.02 -12.93
CA ASP A 418 0.11 -4.89 -13.87
C ASP A 418 -0.90 -5.17 -15.00
N SER A 419 -1.81 -4.23 -15.24
CA SER A 419 -2.79 -4.31 -16.33
C SER A 419 -2.16 -4.13 -17.72
N GLY A 420 -0.88 -3.79 -17.80
CA GLY A 420 -0.14 -3.55 -19.04
C GLY A 420 0.26 -2.09 -19.26
N ALA A 421 0.03 -1.24 -18.26
CA ALA A 421 0.27 0.20 -18.33
C ALA A 421 1.05 0.74 -17.13
N GLY A 422 1.70 -0.14 -16.37
CA GLY A 422 2.45 0.20 -15.16
C GLY A 422 1.56 0.44 -13.94
N ILE A 423 0.34 -0.12 -13.93
CA ILE A 423 -0.66 0.06 -12.85
C ILE A 423 -1.39 -1.24 -12.55
N ALA A 424 -1.74 -1.45 -11.29
CA ALA A 424 -2.57 -2.56 -10.83
C ALA A 424 -3.75 -2.04 -10.01
N CYS A 425 -4.78 -2.86 -9.74
CA CYS A 425 -5.88 -2.44 -8.85
C CYS A 425 -5.34 -2.03 -7.48
N ALA A 426 -4.37 -2.78 -6.97
CA ALA A 426 -3.66 -2.50 -5.72
C ALA A 426 -2.87 -1.17 -5.70
N SER A 427 -2.66 -0.50 -6.85
CA SER A 427 -1.98 0.80 -6.89
C SER A 427 -2.84 1.91 -6.30
N CYS A 428 -4.16 1.86 -6.50
CA CYS A 428 -5.12 2.75 -5.85
C CYS A 428 -5.73 2.10 -4.59
N HIS A 429 -5.77 0.77 -4.55
CA HIS A 429 -6.32 -0.01 -3.44
C HIS A 429 -5.26 -0.82 -2.69
N PRO A 430 -4.23 -0.17 -2.14
CA PRO A 430 -3.11 -0.87 -1.50
C PRO A 430 -3.61 -1.65 -0.29
N GLU A 431 -3.06 -2.85 -0.12
CA GLU A 431 -3.49 -3.81 0.92
C GLU A 431 -4.99 -4.18 0.86
N GLY A 432 -5.64 -4.00 -0.29
CA GLY A 432 -7.08 -4.21 -0.44
C GLY A 432 -7.95 -3.09 0.14
N GLY A 433 -7.35 -1.97 0.54
CA GLY A 433 -8.03 -0.80 1.07
C GLY A 433 -8.21 0.30 0.01
N GLU A 434 -7.69 1.48 0.32
CA GLU A 434 -7.71 2.67 -0.52
C GLU A 434 -6.56 3.61 -0.16
N ASP A 435 -6.21 4.49 -1.10
CA ASP A 435 -5.04 5.37 -1.05
C ASP A 435 -5.30 6.79 -0.51
N GLY A 436 -6.54 7.10 -0.17
CA GLY A 436 -6.98 8.44 0.25
C GLY A 436 -6.79 9.49 -0.84
N HIS A 437 -6.61 9.10 -2.10
CA HIS A 437 -6.44 10.03 -3.22
C HIS A 437 -7.76 10.43 -3.84
N VAL A 438 -7.84 11.70 -4.27
CA VAL A 438 -8.97 12.30 -4.98
C VAL A 438 -8.53 12.55 -6.41
N TRP A 439 -8.95 11.67 -7.30
CA TRP A 439 -8.71 11.76 -8.73
C TRP A 439 -9.61 12.83 -9.34
N GLN A 440 -9.04 13.69 -10.19
CA GLN A 440 -9.80 14.70 -10.93
C GLN A 440 -10.16 14.12 -12.30
N PHE A 441 -11.42 13.76 -12.55
CA PHE A 441 -11.82 13.26 -13.88
C PHE A 441 -12.58 14.33 -14.66
N SER A 442 -12.20 14.55 -15.92
CA SER A 442 -12.86 15.55 -16.79
C SER A 442 -14.35 15.33 -16.92
N GLN A 443 -14.74 14.06 -17.07
CA GLN A 443 -16.11 13.69 -17.43
C GLN A 443 -17.02 13.50 -16.23
N ILE A 444 -16.48 13.15 -15.05
CA ILE A 444 -17.27 12.72 -13.88
C ILE A 444 -16.96 13.50 -12.60
N GLY A 445 -16.02 14.43 -12.65
CA GLY A 445 -15.60 15.28 -11.54
C GLY A 445 -14.68 14.57 -10.55
N PRO A 446 -14.43 15.17 -9.37
CA PRO A 446 -13.56 14.62 -8.35
C PRO A 446 -14.10 13.31 -7.77
N ARG A 447 -13.18 12.34 -7.64
CA ARG A 447 -13.45 10.99 -7.13
C ARG A 447 -12.37 10.52 -6.21
N ARG A 448 -12.74 10.39 -4.94
CA ARG A 448 -11.94 9.74 -3.92
C ARG A 448 -11.97 8.22 -4.12
N THR A 449 -10.83 7.55 -4.07
CA THR A 449 -10.76 6.09 -4.17
C THR A 449 -11.60 5.41 -3.09
N GLN A 450 -12.53 4.52 -3.46
CA GLN A 450 -13.37 3.82 -2.48
C GLN A 450 -12.62 2.67 -1.81
N ALA A 451 -12.86 2.45 -0.51
CA ALA A 451 -12.28 1.32 0.21
C ALA A 451 -12.91 -0.01 -0.23
N LEU A 452 -12.09 -1.01 -0.55
CA LEU A 452 -12.59 -2.35 -0.93
C LEU A 452 -12.74 -3.28 0.28
N ASN A 453 -11.98 -3.05 1.34
CA ASN A 453 -12.12 -3.70 2.65
C ASN A 453 -13.32 -3.17 3.47
N ALA A 454 -14.44 -2.95 2.80
CA ALA A 454 -15.63 -2.25 3.28
C ALA A 454 -16.91 -3.09 3.25
N ALA A 455 -16.77 -4.42 3.26
CA ALA A 455 -17.84 -5.37 2.98
C ALA A 455 -18.47 -5.17 1.59
N ILE A 456 -17.61 -4.95 0.58
CA ILE A 456 -18.03 -4.60 -0.80
C ILE A 456 -18.96 -5.63 -1.44
N GLU A 457 -18.94 -6.89 -0.98
CA GLU A 457 -19.91 -7.94 -1.36
C GLU A 457 -21.38 -7.49 -1.26
N HIS A 458 -21.68 -6.57 -0.34
CA HIS A 458 -23.04 -6.17 -0.01
C HIS A 458 -23.36 -4.73 -0.41
N THR A 459 -22.52 -4.08 -1.22
CA THR A 459 -22.64 -2.64 -1.50
C THR A 459 -22.93 -2.30 -2.96
N ALA A 460 -23.27 -3.29 -3.79
CA ALA A 460 -23.69 -3.04 -5.18
C ALA A 460 -24.99 -2.21 -5.23
N PRO A 461 -25.20 -1.36 -6.26
CA PRO A 461 -24.26 -1.05 -7.34
C PRO A 461 -23.03 -0.28 -6.87
N TYR A 462 -21.92 -0.42 -7.59
CA TYR A 462 -20.61 0.13 -7.25
C TYR A 462 -20.38 1.53 -7.82
N HIS A 463 -19.23 2.11 -7.45
CA HIS A 463 -18.85 3.51 -7.68
C HIS A 463 -19.70 4.53 -6.91
N TRP A 464 -19.18 5.75 -6.82
CA TRP A 464 -19.87 6.86 -6.14
C TRP A 464 -21.20 7.21 -6.79
N ASP A 465 -21.37 7.00 -8.11
CA ASP A 465 -22.63 7.27 -8.81
C ASP A 465 -23.63 6.11 -8.74
N GLY A 466 -23.19 4.92 -8.29
CA GLY A 466 -24.02 3.71 -8.31
C GLY A 466 -24.33 3.23 -9.73
N ASP A 467 -23.44 3.51 -10.68
CA ASP A 467 -23.63 3.30 -12.12
C ASP A 467 -23.12 1.94 -12.62
N LEU A 468 -22.45 1.16 -11.76
CA LEU A 468 -21.90 -0.15 -12.10
C LEU A 468 -22.60 -1.27 -11.33
N PRO A 469 -23.53 -2.01 -11.95
CA PRO A 469 -24.36 -3.02 -11.26
C PRO A 469 -23.58 -4.16 -10.59
N GLY A 470 -22.44 -4.56 -11.17
CA GLY A 470 -21.65 -5.68 -10.65
C GLY A 470 -20.15 -5.58 -10.96
N LEU A 471 -19.40 -6.59 -10.50
CA LEU A 471 -17.95 -6.62 -10.67
C LEU A 471 -17.54 -6.80 -12.14
N SER A 472 -18.39 -7.40 -12.97
CA SER A 472 -18.20 -7.46 -14.43
C SER A 472 -18.12 -6.07 -15.07
N ASP A 473 -18.93 -5.13 -14.58
CA ASP A 473 -18.97 -3.76 -15.08
C ASP A 473 -17.73 -2.98 -14.62
N ILE A 474 -17.27 -3.20 -13.39
CA ILE A 474 -15.99 -2.68 -12.89
C ILE A 474 -14.82 -3.19 -13.74
N MET A 475 -14.77 -4.50 -14.01
CA MET A 475 -13.71 -5.08 -14.82
C MET A 475 -13.73 -4.58 -16.26
N SER A 476 -14.91 -4.29 -16.81
CA SER A 476 -15.03 -3.73 -18.16
C SER A 476 -14.66 -2.25 -18.20
N ALA A 477 -15.25 -1.43 -17.31
CA ALA A 477 -15.08 0.01 -17.32
C ALA A 477 -13.70 0.45 -16.79
N VAL A 478 -13.22 -0.17 -15.71
CA VAL A 478 -11.99 0.26 -15.03
C VAL A 478 -10.80 -0.59 -15.46
N PHE A 479 -10.84 -1.90 -15.27
CA PHE A 479 -9.69 -2.77 -15.55
C PHE A 479 -9.35 -2.80 -17.05
N VAL A 480 -10.36 -2.96 -17.92
CA VAL A 480 -10.14 -2.90 -19.37
C VAL A 480 -10.10 -1.44 -19.85
N GLY A 481 -11.18 -0.68 -19.66
CA GLY A 481 -11.34 0.65 -20.26
C GLY A 481 -10.30 1.68 -19.78
N ARG A 482 -10.09 1.78 -18.47
CA ARG A 482 -9.22 2.84 -17.91
C ARG A 482 -7.78 2.41 -17.70
N MET A 483 -7.56 1.15 -17.31
CA MET A 483 -6.23 0.61 -16.98
C MET A 483 -5.57 -0.13 -18.16
N GLY A 484 -6.28 -0.38 -19.26
CA GLY A 484 -5.75 -1.05 -20.45
C GLY A 484 -5.57 -2.57 -20.32
N GLY A 485 -6.19 -3.18 -19.30
CA GLY A 485 -6.19 -4.62 -19.09
C GLY A 485 -7.01 -5.37 -20.14
N VAL A 486 -6.91 -6.70 -20.11
CA VAL A 486 -7.66 -7.58 -21.02
C VAL A 486 -8.97 -8.06 -20.38
N HIS A 487 -9.99 -8.30 -21.20
CA HIS A 487 -11.21 -8.95 -20.74
C HIS A 487 -10.89 -10.31 -20.08
N GLN A 488 -11.50 -10.55 -18.93
CA GLN A 488 -11.33 -11.78 -18.17
C GLN A 488 -12.46 -12.77 -18.48
N SER A 489 -12.15 -14.07 -18.46
CA SER A 489 -13.19 -15.08 -18.56
C SER A 489 -14.11 -15.05 -17.33
N PRO A 490 -15.36 -15.52 -17.42
CA PRO A 490 -16.27 -15.58 -16.28
C PRO A 490 -15.67 -16.31 -15.06
N GLU A 491 -14.88 -17.36 -15.28
CA GLU A 491 -14.25 -18.14 -14.20
C GLU A 491 -13.15 -17.33 -13.48
N ARG A 492 -12.37 -16.55 -14.23
CA ARG A 492 -11.36 -15.65 -13.66
C ARG A 492 -12.03 -14.51 -12.90
N LEU A 493 -13.12 -13.95 -13.43
CA LEU A 493 -13.93 -12.94 -12.75
C LEU A 493 -14.51 -13.47 -11.43
N ALA A 494 -15.09 -14.66 -11.43
CA ALA A 494 -15.60 -15.29 -10.20
C ALA A 494 -14.50 -15.55 -9.16
N SER A 495 -13.28 -15.83 -9.62
CA SER A 495 -12.12 -15.98 -8.74
C SER A 495 -11.69 -14.65 -8.11
N LEU A 496 -11.71 -13.55 -8.88
CA LEU A 496 -11.50 -12.20 -8.37
C LEU A 496 -12.58 -11.80 -7.37
N GLU A 497 -13.84 -12.08 -7.67
CA GLU A 497 -14.98 -11.79 -6.78
C GLU A 497 -14.82 -12.49 -5.43
N SER A 498 -14.59 -13.81 -5.45
CA SER A 498 -14.35 -14.61 -4.25
C SER A 498 -13.19 -14.09 -3.42
N TRP A 499 -12.07 -13.74 -4.06
CA TRP A 499 -10.91 -13.17 -3.37
C TRP A 499 -11.22 -11.78 -2.78
N LEU A 500 -11.83 -10.89 -3.55
CA LEU A 500 -12.13 -9.52 -3.14
C LEU A 500 -13.07 -9.47 -1.94
N PHE A 501 -14.11 -10.32 -1.94
CA PHE A 501 -15.08 -10.39 -0.85
C PHE A 501 -14.51 -11.04 0.42
N SER A 502 -13.37 -11.74 0.30
CA SER A 502 -12.66 -12.30 1.45
C SER A 502 -11.78 -11.29 2.19
N ILE A 503 -11.56 -10.10 1.64
CA ILE A 503 -10.70 -9.09 2.26
C ILE A 503 -11.33 -8.66 3.59
N PRO A 504 -10.62 -8.82 4.72
CA PRO A 504 -11.17 -8.51 6.03
C PRO A 504 -11.37 -7.00 6.20
N THR A 505 -12.46 -6.64 6.87
CA THR A 505 -12.71 -5.26 7.29
C THR A 505 -11.68 -4.85 8.36
N PRO A 506 -11.23 -3.58 8.37
CA PRO A 506 -10.40 -3.05 9.44
C PRO A 506 -11.06 -3.22 10.81
N ALA A 507 -10.25 -3.37 11.85
CA ALA A 507 -10.75 -3.34 13.22
C ALA A 507 -11.25 -1.93 13.59
N PRO A 508 -12.32 -1.80 14.40
CA PRO A 508 -12.78 -0.52 14.92
C PRO A 508 -11.68 0.23 15.68
N LEU A 509 -11.69 1.57 15.60
CA LEU A 509 -10.77 2.42 16.37
C LEU A 509 -11.25 2.60 17.82
N ARG A 510 -12.56 2.49 18.06
CA ARG A 510 -13.14 2.55 19.39
C ARG A 510 -13.92 1.29 19.71
N ARG A 511 -13.94 0.95 21.00
CA ARG A 511 -14.72 -0.17 21.50
C ARG A 511 -16.19 0.20 21.57
N ALA A 512 -17.06 -0.76 21.24
CA ALA A 512 -18.49 -0.55 21.28
C ALA A 512 -19.02 -0.20 22.69
N ASP A 513 -18.33 -0.59 23.76
CA ASP A 513 -18.73 -0.34 25.16
C ASP A 513 -18.32 1.04 25.71
N ASP A 514 -17.63 1.88 24.92
CA ASP A 514 -17.32 3.26 25.29
C ASP A 514 -18.62 4.07 25.47
N ALA A 515 -18.73 4.82 26.57
CA ALA A 515 -19.90 5.64 26.87
C ALA A 515 -20.19 6.70 25.80
N ALA A 516 -19.16 7.27 25.16
CA ALA A 516 -19.34 8.20 24.03
C ALA A 516 -19.91 7.49 22.80
N VAL A 517 -19.43 6.27 22.52
CA VAL A 517 -19.95 5.42 21.43
C VAL A 517 -21.43 5.11 21.65
N GLN A 518 -21.83 4.77 22.88
CA GLN A 518 -23.23 4.47 23.20
C GLN A 518 -24.15 5.70 23.05
N ARG A 519 -23.70 6.89 23.48
CA ARG A 519 -24.44 8.14 23.26
C ARG A 519 -24.53 8.51 21.78
N GLY A 520 -23.41 8.40 21.06
CA GLY A 520 -23.35 8.64 19.63
C GLY A 520 -24.25 7.70 18.83
N ARG A 521 -24.31 6.43 19.23
CA ARG A 521 -25.22 5.44 18.64
C ARG A 521 -26.68 5.86 18.80
N ALA A 522 -27.08 6.30 19.99
CA ALA A 522 -28.44 6.77 20.23
C ALA A 522 -28.79 7.99 19.37
N LEU A 523 -27.83 8.92 19.19
CA LEU A 523 -27.99 10.05 18.27
C LEU A 523 -28.11 9.58 16.82
N PHE A 524 -27.27 8.65 16.37
CA PHE A 524 -27.27 8.12 15.00
C PHE A 524 -28.57 7.37 14.65
N GLU A 525 -29.10 6.59 15.59
CA GLU A 525 -30.34 5.82 15.43
C GLU A 525 -31.61 6.68 15.64
N SER A 526 -31.47 7.93 16.09
CA SER A 526 -32.59 8.86 16.29
C SER A 526 -33.25 9.25 14.97
N THR A 527 -34.58 9.33 15.00
CA THR A 527 -35.35 9.89 13.88
C THR A 527 -35.12 11.40 13.70
N GLU A 528 -34.63 12.10 14.72
CA GLU A 528 -34.35 13.53 14.64
C GLU A 528 -33.10 13.82 13.80
N THR A 529 -32.04 13.01 13.95
CA THR A 529 -30.83 13.15 13.12
C THR A 529 -30.98 12.43 11.78
N GLY A 530 -31.74 11.34 11.73
CA GLY A 530 -32.11 10.63 10.51
C GLY A 530 -31.00 9.82 9.84
N CYS A 531 -29.83 9.62 10.46
CA CYS A 531 -28.70 8.90 9.85
C CYS A 531 -29.07 7.46 9.44
N ALA A 532 -29.80 6.76 10.31
CA ALA A 532 -30.23 5.38 10.08
C ALA A 532 -31.24 5.20 8.93
N THR A 533 -31.79 6.28 8.35
CA THR A 533 -32.66 6.16 7.17
C THR A 533 -31.91 5.65 5.94
N CYS A 534 -30.64 6.04 5.81
CA CYS A 534 -29.77 5.63 4.71
C CYS A 534 -28.69 4.64 5.19
N HIS A 535 -28.20 4.80 6.42
CA HIS A 535 -27.14 3.95 6.97
C HIS A 535 -27.68 2.98 8.02
N SER A 536 -28.33 1.90 7.57
CA SER A 536 -28.97 0.91 8.44
C SER A 536 -28.50 -0.52 8.19
N GLY A 537 -28.94 -1.42 9.06
CA GLY A 537 -28.63 -2.85 8.97
C GLY A 537 -27.18 -3.16 9.29
N LYS A 538 -26.80 -4.42 9.02
CA LYS A 538 -25.47 -4.95 9.34
C LYS A 538 -24.33 -4.21 8.62
N TRP A 539 -24.61 -3.71 7.42
CA TRP A 539 -23.60 -3.11 6.53
C TRP A 539 -23.67 -1.58 6.50
N LEU A 540 -24.59 -0.98 7.26
CA LEU A 540 -24.71 0.48 7.43
C LEU A 540 -24.85 1.21 6.09
N THR A 541 -25.66 0.64 5.20
CA THR A 541 -26.04 1.21 3.91
C THR A 541 -27.38 0.63 3.46
N ASN A 542 -28.17 1.42 2.74
CA ASN A 542 -29.39 1.01 2.07
C ASN A 542 -29.19 0.68 0.58
N ASN A 543 -27.95 0.82 0.07
CA ASN A 543 -27.58 0.61 -1.32
C ASN A 543 -28.38 1.44 -2.35
N GLN A 544 -28.85 2.62 -1.96
CA GLN A 544 -29.55 3.55 -2.85
C GLN A 544 -28.65 4.74 -3.21
N SER A 545 -28.91 5.36 -4.36
CA SER A 545 -28.36 6.67 -4.69
C SER A 545 -29.24 7.78 -4.11
N VAL A 546 -28.69 8.58 -3.21
CA VAL A 546 -29.41 9.62 -2.48
C VAL A 546 -28.73 10.98 -2.67
N ALA A 547 -29.52 12.02 -2.90
CA ALA A 547 -29.03 13.39 -2.94
C ALA A 547 -28.93 13.94 -1.52
N VAL A 548 -27.69 14.19 -1.08
CA VAL A 548 -27.37 14.59 0.30
C VAL A 548 -26.79 16.00 0.36
N GLY A 549 -27.19 16.87 -0.56
CA GLY A 549 -26.70 18.27 -0.60
C GLY A 549 -25.28 18.45 -1.16
N THR A 550 -24.65 17.39 -1.69
CA THR A 550 -23.28 17.43 -2.25
C THR A 550 -23.27 17.57 -3.78
N GLY A 551 -24.24 18.29 -4.34
CA GLY A 551 -24.34 18.58 -5.78
C GLY A 551 -24.93 17.49 -6.67
N LYS A 552 -25.00 16.23 -6.23
CA LYS A 552 -25.67 15.13 -6.96
C LYS A 552 -26.12 14.00 -6.04
N ALA A 553 -26.95 13.10 -6.59
CA ALA A 553 -27.26 11.83 -5.95
C ALA A 553 -26.05 10.90 -6.05
N LEU A 554 -25.71 10.26 -4.94
CA LEU A 554 -24.56 9.36 -4.83
C LEU A 554 -24.97 8.08 -4.12
N GLN A 555 -24.37 6.96 -4.50
CA GLN A 555 -24.56 5.69 -3.83
C GLN A 555 -24.15 5.82 -2.36
N VAL A 556 -25.06 5.45 -1.45
CA VAL A 556 -24.81 5.47 0.00
C VAL A 556 -23.72 4.44 0.33
N PRO A 557 -22.51 4.85 0.75
CA PRO A 557 -21.46 3.90 1.05
C PRO A 557 -21.70 3.19 2.38
N SER A 558 -21.19 1.97 2.52
CA SER A 558 -21.09 1.28 3.82
C SER A 558 -20.22 2.09 4.79
N LEU A 559 -20.69 2.23 6.03
CA LEU A 559 -19.93 2.87 7.11
C LEU A 559 -19.08 1.88 7.95
N VAL A 560 -19.12 0.58 7.66
CA VAL A 560 -18.25 -0.41 8.32
C VAL A 560 -16.81 0.01 8.12
N GLY A 561 -15.96 0.12 9.14
CA GLY A 561 -14.56 0.54 9.05
C GLY A 561 -14.33 1.98 8.55
N ILE A 562 -15.33 2.87 8.64
CA ILE A 562 -15.27 4.21 8.06
C ILE A 562 -14.10 5.03 8.59
N ALA A 563 -13.71 4.87 9.86
CA ALA A 563 -12.67 5.69 10.46
C ALA A 563 -11.27 5.54 9.85
N HIS A 564 -11.03 4.45 9.11
CA HIS A 564 -9.77 4.23 8.38
C HIS A 564 -9.72 4.98 7.04
N ARG A 565 -10.78 5.69 6.67
CA ARG A 565 -11.03 6.19 5.30
C ARG A 565 -11.02 7.70 5.22
N ALA A 566 -10.16 8.40 5.95
CA ALA A 566 -9.94 9.81 5.65
C ALA A 566 -9.20 9.96 4.30
N PRO A 567 -9.47 11.02 3.50
CA PRO A 567 -10.56 11.99 3.68
C PRO A 567 -11.93 11.44 3.21
N PHE A 568 -13.02 12.04 3.67
CA PHE A 568 -14.40 11.58 3.50
C PHE A 568 -15.13 12.30 2.38
N LEU A 569 -16.26 11.69 1.97
CA LEU A 569 -17.08 12.04 0.81
C LEU A 569 -16.40 11.73 -0.53
N HIS A 570 -17.20 11.87 -1.59
CA HIS A 570 -16.84 11.47 -2.94
C HIS A 570 -15.70 12.29 -3.55
N ASP A 571 -15.50 13.51 -3.05
CA ASP A 571 -14.50 14.47 -3.50
C ASP A 571 -13.41 14.71 -2.43
N GLY A 572 -13.48 14.00 -1.31
CA GLY A 572 -12.51 14.13 -0.22
C GLY A 572 -12.54 15.48 0.52
N CYS A 573 -13.63 16.27 0.43
CA CYS A 573 -13.65 17.60 1.04
C CYS A 573 -13.52 17.58 2.59
N ALA A 574 -13.95 16.50 3.25
CA ALA A 574 -13.89 16.37 4.71
C ALA A 574 -12.62 15.62 5.12
N LYS A 575 -11.66 16.30 5.76
CA LYS A 575 -10.37 15.68 6.13
C LYS A 575 -10.50 14.74 7.33
N THR A 576 -11.47 15.00 8.20
CA THR A 576 -11.78 14.20 9.39
C THR A 576 -13.27 13.81 9.41
N LEU A 577 -13.64 12.83 10.24
CA LEU A 577 -15.04 12.50 10.49
C LEU A 577 -15.80 13.68 11.06
N ARG A 578 -15.12 14.59 11.77
CA ARG A 578 -15.73 15.80 12.32
C ARG A 578 -16.07 16.82 11.24
N ASP A 579 -15.19 16.99 10.26
CA ASP A 579 -15.36 17.91 9.12
C ASP A 579 -16.54 17.51 8.22
N ARG A 580 -16.92 16.24 8.25
CA ARG A 580 -18.10 15.70 7.55
C ARG A 580 -19.41 16.36 7.98
N PHE A 581 -19.46 16.98 9.16
CA PHE A 581 -20.62 17.73 9.66
C PHE A 581 -20.57 19.23 9.33
N ASP A 582 -19.52 19.73 8.66
CA ASP A 582 -19.52 21.09 8.11
C ASP A 582 -20.53 21.17 6.95
N PRO A 583 -21.53 22.06 6.97
CA PRO A 583 -22.51 22.19 5.89
C PRO A 583 -21.89 22.43 4.50
N ALA A 584 -20.75 23.10 4.40
CA ALA A 584 -20.10 23.43 3.13
C ALA A 584 -19.55 22.20 2.39
N CYS A 585 -19.21 21.15 3.13
CA CYS A 585 -18.68 19.90 2.58
C CYS A 585 -19.68 18.74 2.77
N GLY A 586 -20.23 18.63 3.97
CA GLY A 586 -21.10 17.55 4.42
C GLY A 586 -22.52 17.57 3.88
N GLY A 587 -22.92 18.60 3.15
CA GLY A 587 -24.28 18.74 2.59
C GLY A 587 -25.31 19.32 3.56
N GLY A 588 -24.87 19.77 4.74
CA GLY A 588 -25.71 20.36 5.78
C GLY A 588 -26.85 19.44 6.19
N GLU A 589 -28.03 20.04 6.42
CA GLU A 589 -29.22 19.32 6.88
C GLU A 589 -29.81 18.33 5.85
N ALA A 590 -29.32 18.33 4.60
CA ALA A 590 -29.67 17.32 3.60
C ALA A 590 -28.95 15.98 3.84
N HIS A 591 -27.96 15.94 4.72
CA HIS A 591 -27.21 14.74 5.07
C HIS A 591 -27.31 14.41 6.56
N GLY A 592 -28.55 14.38 7.04
CA GLY A 592 -28.89 14.26 8.45
C GLY A 592 -29.03 15.63 9.11
N THR A 593 -29.97 15.73 10.04
CA THR A 593 -30.31 16.99 10.71
C THR A 593 -29.48 17.11 11.98
N VAL A 594 -28.44 17.95 11.95
CA VAL A 594 -27.44 18.05 13.03
C VAL A 594 -27.27 19.46 13.58
N ALA A 595 -27.93 20.47 13.01
CA ALA A 595 -27.83 21.86 13.45
C ALA A 595 -28.22 22.09 14.92
N SER A 596 -29.08 21.25 15.50
CA SER A 596 -29.47 21.32 16.91
C SER A 596 -28.48 20.65 17.87
N LEU A 597 -27.53 19.85 17.37
CA LEU A 597 -26.58 19.12 18.19
C LEU A 597 -25.49 20.05 18.70
N SER A 598 -25.15 19.89 19.97
CA SER A 598 -24.00 20.52 20.59
C SER A 598 -22.69 19.96 20.03
N PRO A 599 -21.56 20.68 20.20
CA PRO A 599 -20.25 20.15 19.82
C PRO A 599 -19.92 18.79 20.45
N ALA A 600 -20.32 18.56 21.71
CA ALA A 600 -20.08 17.30 22.41
C ALA A 600 -20.92 16.14 21.83
N GLU A 601 -22.16 16.41 21.42
CA GLU A 601 -23.01 15.41 20.75
C GLU A 601 -22.47 15.03 19.36
N LEU A 602 -21.90 15.99 18.63
CA LEU A 602 -21.18 15.71 17.39
C LEU A 602 -19.93 14.87 17.64
N ASP A 603 -19.21 15.13 18.73
CA ASP A 603 -18.04 14.32 19.11
C ASP A 603 -18.45 12.89 19.53
N ASP A 604 -19.61 12.72 20.17
CA ASP A 604 -20.21 11.41 20.45
C ASP A 604 -20.59 10.67 19.15
N LEU A 605 -21.18 11.36 18.16
CA LEU A 605 -21.42 10.79 16.83
C LEU A 605 -20.13 10.35 16.14
N VAL A 606 -19.07 11.16 16.20
CA VAL A 606 -17.74 10.78 15.70
C VAL A 606 -17.23 9.53 16.42
N ALA A 607 -17.35 9.47 17.75
CA ALA A 607 -16.96 8.29 18.51
C ALA A 607 -17.72 7.04 18.04
N TYR A 608 -19.02 7.13 17.79
CA TYR A 608 -19.80 6.02 17.24
C TYR A 608 -19.27 5.61 15.86
N LEU A 609 -19.04 6.55 14.94
CA LEU A 609 -18.46 6.27 13.62
C LEU A 609 -17.06 5.61 13.71
N GLU A 610 -16.27 5.96 14.73
CA GLU A 610 -14.98 5.33 15.02
C GLU A 610 -15.07 3.90 15.56
N SER A 611 -16.26 3.49 16.00
CA SER A 611 -16.54 2.13 16.46
C SER A 611 -17.11 1.20 15.38
N LEU A 612 -17.40 1.73 14.19
CA LEU A 612 -17.91 0.99 13.02
C LEU A 612 -16.77 0.44 12.18
#